data_AF-A0A7V2ALP4-F1
#
_entry.id   AF-A0A7V2ALP4-F1
#
_cell.length_a   1.000
_cell.length_b   1.000
_cell.length_c   1.000
_cell.angle_alpha   90.00
_cell.angle_beta   90.00
_cell.angle_gamma   90.00
#
_symmetry.space_group_name_H-M   'P 1'
#
loop_
_entity.id
_entity.type
_entity.pdbx_description
1 polymer ?
#
loop_
_entity_poly.entity_id
_entity_poly.type
_entity_poly.pdbx_seq_one_letter_code
_entity_poly.pdbx_strand_id
1 'polypeptide(L)'
;MALHKDFPDSPHAILDPEIRWFPADEALRETSMDKLMPPLVATLRRKVKEFRDDGYVGASDTSKSLLNWWFKEPHLLPQADGTMAEFQYFFAQREALETIVYLYDVVGVKDKFDMMRFDSSGVVSAGMFDETWRRFVIKMATGSGKTKVMSLTLAWSFFHKLYEPDSELSRNFLVITPNIIVLDRIYHDFQGLRIFFEDPVLPDNGFDGRNWRDDFQLTLHKQDEVHVTQPTGNIFLTNIHRVYSGDDIPPSPDDDNTMDYFLGKRPTGATTDSKVDLGMIVRDIDELMVLNDEAHHIHDSKLAWFKSIEDIHNRLLQKGGALALQVDVTATPKHNKGAIFVQTVSDYPLVEAISQNVVKHPVLPDVASRAKLSERQSAKYTEKYTDYIDLGVI
;
A
#
# COMPACT_ATOMS: atom_id res chain seq x y z
N MET A 1 16.50 21.92 0.53
CA MET A 1 15.58 20.96 1.18
C MET A 1 16.23 20.54 2.49
N ALA A 2 15.46 20.34 3.57
CA ALA A 2 15.99 19.87 4.86
C ALA A 2 16.32 18.36 4.80
N LEU A 3 17.27 18.01 3.93
CA LEU A 3 17.85 16.67 3.79
C LEU A 3 19.16 16.63 4.58
N HIS A 4 19.45 15.47 5.19
CA HIS A 4 20.75 15.23 5.80
C HIS A 4 21.87 15.42 4.75
N LYS A 5 23.02 15.98 5.16
CA LYS A 5 24.13 16.30 4.24
C LYS A 5 24.68 15.07 3.52
N ASP A 6 24.69 13.94 4.21
CA ASP A 6 25.19 12.65 3.70
C ASP A 6 24.08 11.78 3.08
N PHE A 7 22.91 12.36 2.78
CA PHE A 7 21.83 11.62 2.13
C PHE A 7 22.23 11.26 0.68
N PRO A 8 22.22 9.98 0.29
CA PRO A 8 22.77 9.54 -0.98
C PRO A 8 21.81 9.79 -2.15
N ASP A 9 22.38 10.06 -3.32
CA ASP A 9 21.65 10.27 -4.57
C ASP A 9 21.06 8.98 -5.14
N SER A 10 21.64 7.82 -4.83
CA SER A 10 21.18 6.54 -5.37
C SER A 10 19.97 6.02 -4.58
N PRO A 11 18.85 5.68 -5.25
CA PRO A 11 17.68 5.09 -4.59
C PRO A 11 17.87 3.63 -4.17
N HIS A 12 18.97 3.00 -4.60
CA HIS A 12 19.35 1.64 -4.22
C HIS A 12 20.30 1.60 -3.02
N ALA A 13 20.85 2.76 -2.63
CA ALA A 13 21.75 2.84 -1.48
C ALA A 13 20.99 2.47 -0.20
N ILE A 14 21.56 1.53 0.57
CA ILE A 14 21.07 1.20 1.90
C ILE A 14 21.29 2.41 2.80
N LEU A 15 20.20 2.98 3.30
CA LEU A 15 20.28 4.17 4.14
C LEU A 15 20.37 3.81 5.63
N ASP A 16 21.23 4.52 6.36
CA ASP A 16 21.22 4.52 7.82
C ASP A 16 19.95 5.23 8.35
N PRO A 17 19.23 4.71 9.36
CA PRO A 17 18.05 5.33 9.95
C PRO A 17 18.21 6.80 10.36
N GLU A 18 19.42 7.23 10.72
CA GLU A 18 19.72 8.61 11.12
C GLU A 18 19.93 9.55 9.91
N ILE A 19 20.17 9.01 8.71
CA ILE A 19 20.37 9.76 7.46
C ILE A 19 19.04 9.80 6.69
N ARG A 20 18.18 10.76 7.02
CA ARG A 20 16.82 10.92 6.45
C ARG A 20 16.45 12.38 6.24
N TRP A 21 15.37 12.62 5.50
CA TRP A 21 14.72 13.92 5.45
C TRP A 21 13.96 14.23 6.75
N PHE A 22 13.95 15.51 7.14
CA PHE A 22 13.16 15.99 8.27
C PHE A 22 12.40 17.29 7.93
N PRO A 23 11.13 17.43 8.34
CA PRO A 23 10.29 18.59 7.96
C PRO A 23 10.55 19.89 8.74
N ALA A 24 11.37 19.90 9.79
CA ALA A 24 11.71 21.10 10.55
C ALA A 24 13.24 21.33 10.62
N ASP A 25 13.64 22.48 11.16
CA ASP A 25 15.07 22.78 11.39
C ASP A 25 15.67 21.74 12.36
N GLU A 26 16.96 21.44 12.23
CA GLU A 26 17.65 20.38 12.99
C GLU A 26 17.54 20.64 14.53
N ALA A 27 17.42 21.91 14.91
CA ALA A 27 17.19 22.36 16.28
C ALA A 27 15.76 22.09 16.83
N LEU A 28 14.78 21.81 15.98
CA LEU A 28 13.38 21.51 16.34
C LEU A 28 13.07 20.01 16.35
N ARG A 29 14.11 19.17 16.20
CA ARG A 29 14.01 17.71 16.14
C ARG A 29 13.29 17.10 17.35
N GLU A 30 13.46 17.65 18.55
CA GLU A 30 12.86 17.11 19.78
C GLU A 30 11.42 17.59 20.05
N THR A 31 11.01 18.77 19.56
CA THR A 31 9.75 19.43 19.97
C THR A 31 8.63 19.38 18.92
N SER A 32 8.92 18.99 17.68
CA SER A 32 7.94 19.00 16.57
C SER A 32 7.75 17.64 15.88
N MET A 33 8.45 16.61 16.36
CA MET A 33 8.50 15.25 15.80
C MET A 33 7.10 14.63 15.65
N ASP A 34 6.26 14.78 16.66
CA ASP A 34 5.00 14.04 16.83
C ASP A 34 3.88 14.45 15.85
N LYS A 35 3.98 15.64 15.24
CA LYS A 35 2.95 16.17 14.32
C LYS A 35 3.27 15.95 12.85
N LEU A 36 4.54 15.73 12.52
CA LEU A 36 5.03 15.77 11.15
C LEU A 36 5.60 14.43 10.68
N MET A 37 6.03 13.57 11.61
CA MET A 37 6.56 12.25 11.33
C MET A 37 5.64 11.18 11.90
N PRO A 38 5.54 10.00 11.25
CA PRO A 38 4.79 8.91 11.83
C PRO A 38 5.50 8.35 13.07
N PRO A 39 4.80 8.17 14.21
CA PRO A 39 5.42 8.03 15.53
C PRO A 39 6.22 6.73 15.72
N LEU A 40 5.92 5.69 14.94
CA LEU A 40 6.54 4.37 15.04
C LEU A 40 7.79 4.22 14.16
N VAL A 41 7.89 5.00 13.08
CA VAL A 41 8.85 4.76 11.99
C VAL A 41 10.31 4.90 12.45
N ALA A 42 10.62 5.89 13.29
CA ALA A 42 11.99 6.12 13.74
C ALA A 42 12.56 4.91 14.52
N THR A 43 11.77 4.35 15.43
CA THR A 43 12.14 3.15 16.20
C THR A 43 12.20 1.92 15.29
N LEU A 44 11.20 1.76 14.41
CA LEU A 44 11.11 0.63 13.49
C LEU A 44 12.31 0.58 12.54
N ARG A 45 12.74 1.71 11.96
CA ARG A 45 13.92 1.74 11.07
C ARG A 45 15.18 1.23 11.75
N ARG A 46 15.41 1.58 13.01
CA ARG A 46 16.56 1.06 13.78
C ARG A 46 16.45 -0.44 14.01
N LYS A 47 15.27 -0.92 14.40
CA LYS A 47 15.01 -2.35 14.62
C LYS A 47 15.10 -3.18 13.34
N VAL A 48 14.60 -2.66 12.23
CA VAL A 48 14.66 -3.29 10.91
C VAL A 48 16.10 -3.31 10.38
N LYS A 49 16.88 -2.25 10.63
CA LYS A 49 18.32 -2.27 10.35
C LYS A 49 19.02 -3.40 11.11
N GLU A 50 18.81 -3.51 12.42
CA GLU A 50 19.36 -4.60 13.24
C GLU A 50 18.95 -5.97 12.69
N PHE A 51 17.65 -6.18 12.44
CA PHE A 51 17.10 -7.40 11.86
C PHE A 51 17.76 -7.79 10.52
N ARG A 52 17.97 -6.81 9.63
CA ARG A 52 18.64 -7.02 8.35
C ARG A 52 20.13 -7.36 8.52
N ASP A 53 20.84 -6.60 9.34
CA ASP A 53 22.29 -6.72 9.52
C ASP A 53 22.65 -8.06 10.19
N ASP A 54 21.78 -8.58 11.05
CA ASP A 54 21.91 -9.89 11.69
C ASP A 54 21.53 -11.05 10.75
N GLY A 55 21.16 -10.78 9.50
CA GLY A 55 20.81 -11.81 8.52
C GLY A 55 19.40 -12.37 8.69
N TYR A 56 18.45 -11.53 9.12
CA TYR A 56 17.03 -11.85 9.29
C TYR A 56 16.77 -12.90 10.39
N VAL A 57 17.50 -12.81 11.50
CA VAL A 57 17.29 -13.67 12.68
C VAL A 57 15.88 -13.48 13.23
N GLY A 58 15.24 -14.59 13.60
CA GLY A 58 13.85 -14.63 14.09
C GLY A 58 12.79 -14.76 13.00
N ALA A 59 13.12 -14.49 11.73
CA ALA A 59 12.19 -14.72 10.62
C ALA A 59 12.00 -16.22 10.33
N SER A 60 10.86 -16.57 9.72
CA SER A 60 10.61 -17.92 9.20
C SER A 60 11.57 -18.26 8.06
N ASP A 61 11.74 -19.55 7.77
CA ASP A 61 12.64 -19.97 6.70
C ASP A 61 12.13 -19.47 5.35
N THR A 62 10.80 -19.46 5.14
CA THR A 62 10.18 -18.83 3.96
C THR A 62 10.56 -17.36 3.81
N SER A 63 10.41 -16.58 4.87
CA SER A 63 10.72 -15.14 4.84
C SER A 63 12.19 -14.90 4.56
N LYS A 64 13.10 -15.68 5.16
CA LYS A 64 14.55 -15.58 4.89
C LYS A 64 14.87 -15.88 3.44
N SER A 65 14.34 -16.98 2.88
CA SER A 65 14.55 -17.34 1.47
C SER A 65 14.10 -16.20 0.55
N LEU A 66 12.89 -15.68 0.76
CA LEU A 66 12.35 -14.61 -0.09
C LEU A 66 13.12 -13.29 0.07
N LEU A 67 13.45 -12.86 1.28
CA LEU A 67 14.23 -11.63 1.52
C LEU A 67 15.65 -11.73 0.93
N ASN A 68 16.30 -12.90 1.05
CA ASN A 68 17.60 -13.13 0.43
C ASN A 68 17.50 -13.13 -1.10
N TRP A 69 16.48 -13.81 -1.65
CA TRP A 69 16.19 -13.77 -3.09
C TRP A 69 16.01 -12.33 -3.58
N TRP A 70 15.11 -11.55 -2.99
CA TRP A 70 14.80 -10.21 -3.49
C TRP A 70 15.93 -9.19 -3.34
N PHE A 71 16.74 -9.29 -2.28
CA PHE A 71 17.64 -8.20 -1.88
C PHE A 71 19.12 -8.57 -1.78
N LYS A 72 19.49 -9.84 -1.99
CA LYS A 72 20.88 -10.30 -1.99
C LYS A 72 21.26 -11.04 -3.27
N GLU A 73 20.35 -11.82 -3.84
CA GLU A 73 20.61 -12.48 -5.12
C GLU A 73 20.61 -11.47 -6.28
N PRO A 74 21.58 -11.58 -7.22
CA PRO A 74 21.63 -10.73 -8.39
C PRO A 74 20.58 -11.16 -9.43
N HIS A 75 19.78 -10.21 -9.92
CA HIS A 75 18.74 -10.47 -10.91
C HIS A 75 19.09 -9.82 -12.25
N LEU A 76 19.35 -10.63 -13.28
CA LEU A 76 19.61 -10.11 -14.63
C LEU A 76 18.34 -10.21 -15.47
N LEU A 77 17.80 -9.06 -15.87
CA LEU A 77 16.61 -8.97 -16.72
C LEU A 77 16.97 -8.50 -18.13
N PRO A 78 16.32 -9.04 -19.17
CA PRO A 78 16.51 -8.59 -20.54
C PRO A 78 15.92 -7.19 -20.74
N GLN A 79 16.66 -6.32 -21.40
CA GLN A 79 16.22 -5.01 -21.85
C GLN A 79 15.64 -5.06 -23.27
N ALA A 80 14.91 -4.01 -23.65
CA ALA A 80 14.32 -3.87 -24.98
C ALA A 80 15.35 -3.86 -26.12
N ASP A 81 16.60 -3.50 -25.84
CA ASP A 81 17.71 -3.48 -26.80
C ASP A 81 18.46 -4.84 -26.89
N GLY A 82 18.00 -5.85 -26.15
CA GLY A 82 18.61 -7.19 -26.10
C GLY A 82 19.79 -7.31 -25.13
N THR A 83 20.15 -6.25 -24.40
CA THR A 83 21.14 -6.32 -23.32
C THR A 83 20.54 -6.90 -22.05
N MET A 84 21.39 -7.38 -21.13
CA MET A 84 20.97 -7.75 -19.78
C MET A 84 21.34 -6.63 -18.82
N ALA A 85 20.41 -6.26 -17.94
CA ALA A 85 20.70 -5.33 -16.86
C ALA A 85 20.34 -5.93 -15.52
N GLU A 86 21.13 -5.56 -14.52
CA GLU A 86 20.84 -5.92 -13.14
C GLU A 86 19.61 -5.15 -12.65
N PHE A 87 18.59 -5.89 -12.27
CA PHE A 87 17.41 -5.36 -11.61
C PHE A 87 17.67 -5.29 -10.10
N GLN A 88 17.34 -4.15 -9.51
CA GLN A 88 17.37 -3.96 -8.07
C GLN A 88 16.11 -3.22 -7.61
N TYR A 89 15.50 -3.68 -6.53
CA TYR A 89 14.46 -2.92 -5.86
C TYR A 89 15.06 -1.66 -5.23
N PHE A 90 14.25 -0.60 -5.11
CA PHE A 90 14.67 0.60 -4.36
C PHE A 90 14.78 0.27 -2.87
N PHE A 91 15.69 0.94 -2.17
CA PHE A 91 15.84 0.71 -0.74
C PHE A 91 14.55 1.01 0.04
N ALA A 92 13.75 1.99 -0.38
CA ALA A 92 12.43 2.25 0.20
C ALA A 92 11.45 1.07 0.06
N GLN A 93 11.48 0.33 -1.06
CA GLN A 93 10.65 -0.86 -1.27
C GLN A 93 11.13 -2.01 -0.38
N ARG A 94 12.45 -2.16 -0.25
CA ARG A 94 13.08 -3.10 0.67
C ARG A 94 12.75 -2.80 2.14
N GLU A 95 12.95 -1.57 2.59
CA GLU A 95 12.66 -1.15 3.97
C GLU A 95 11.18 -1.39 4.32
N ALA A 96 10.26 -1.07 3.40
CA ALA A 96 8.83 -1.35 3.58
C ALA A 96 8.55 -2.84 3.80
N LEU A 97 9.09 -3.72 2.94
CA LEU A 97 8.86 -5.15 3.02
C LEU A 97 9.55 -5.79 4.23
N GLU A 98 10.82 -5.44 4.50
CA GLU A 98 11.54 -5.88 5.70
C GLU A 98 10.80 -5.47 6.98
N THR A 99 10.17 -4.29 7.01
CA THR A 99 9.35 -3.84 8.13
C THR A 99 8.09 -4.70 8.32
N ILE A 100 7.39 -5.03 7.23
CA ILE A 100 6.19 -5.90 7.28
C ILE A 100 6.58 -7.28 7.83
N VAL A 101 7.64 -7.89 7.28
CA VAL A 101 8.13 -9.20 7.71
C VAL A 101 8.59 -9.17 9.16
N TYR A 102 9.37 -8.17 9.56
CA TYR A 102 9.83 -8.01 10.94
C TYR A 102 8.67 -7.94 11.93
N LEU A 103 7.64 -7.14 11.63
CA LEU A 103 6.48 -6.99 12.52
C LEU A 103 5.65 -8.27 12.63
N TYR A 104 5.58 -9.07 11.56
CA TYR A 104 4.84 -10.31 11.56
C TYR A 104 5.66 -11.47 12.15
N ASP A 105 6.80 -11.82 11.56
CA ASP A 105 7.58 -13.00 11.96
C ASP A 105 8.26 -12.84 13.33
N VAL A 106 8.89 -11.67 13.54
CA VAL A 106 9.81 -11.48 14.68
C VAL A 106 9.08 -10.92 15.89
N VAL A 107 8.30 -9.86 15.67
CA VAL A 107 7.55 -9.22 16.75
C VAL A 107 6.28 -10.00 17.08
N GLY A 108 5.70 -10.67 16.08
CA GLY A 108 4.43 -11.39 16.25
C GLY A 108 3.26 -10.46 16.54
N VAL A 109 3.25 -9.24 15.97
CA VAL A 109 2.20 -8.23 16.22
C VAL A 109 0.83 -8.86 16.01
N LYS A 110 -0.01 -8.90 17.04
CA LYS A 110 -1.40 -9.36 16.93
C LYS A 110 -2.39 -8.21 16.98
N ASP A 111 -2.08 -7.18 17.76
CA ASP A 111 -2.95 -6.04 17.97
C ASP A 111 -2.18 -4.72 18.11
N LYS A 112 -2.93 -3.65 18.36
CA LYS A 112 -2.41 -2.30 18.55
C LYS A 112 -1.45 -2.15 19.74
N PHE A 113 -1.56 -2.97 20.77
CA PHE A 113 -0.68 -2.86 21.94
C PHE A 113 0.74 -3.32 21.61
N ASP A 114 0.90 -4.28 20.70
CA ASP A 114 2.22 -4.66 20.20
C ASP A 114 2.86 -3.51 19.40
N MET A 115 2.05 -2.81 18.58
CA MET A 115 2.50 -1.66 17.79
C MET A 115 2.94 -0.48 18.67
N MET A 116 2.23 -0.22 19.77
CA MET A 116 2.54 0.89 20.69
C MET A 116 3.94 0.80 21.31
N ARG A 117 4.57 -0.39 21.33
CA ARG A 117 5.94 -0.57 21.84
C ARG A 117 7.00 0.16 21.02
N PHE A 118 6.67 0.54 19.78
CA PHE A 118 7.57 1.28 18.89
C PHE A 118 7.37 2.80 18.97
N ASP A 119 6.41 3.27 19.75
CA ASP A 119 6.16 4.70 19.91
C ASP A 119 7.38 5.37 20.55
N SER A 120 8.01 6.25 19.77
CA SER A 120 9.12 7.08 20.23
C SER A 120 8.65 8.41 20.83
N SER A 121 7.41 8.82 20.57
CA SER A 121 6.86 10.11 20.99
C SER A 121 6.28 10.09 22.40
N GLY A 122 5.81 8.93 22.87
CA GLY A 122 5.03 8.81 24.10
C GLY A 122 3.60 9.39 24.00
N VAL A 123 3.18 9.77 22.79
CA VAL A 123 1.88 10.39 22.51
C VAL A 123 0.85 9.35 22.02
N VAL A 124 1.31 8.18 21.60
CA VAL A 124 0.43 7.15 21.04
C VAL A 124 -0.41 6.52 22.13
N SER A 125 -1.72 6.43 21.90
CA SER A 125 -2.66 5.74 22.78
C SER A 125 -3.50 4.72 22.00
N ALA A 126 -4.00 3.71 22.70
CA ALA A 126 -4.81 2.64 22.09
C ALA A 126 -6.09 3.15 21.41
N GLY A 127 -6.59 4.32 21.80
CA GLY A 127 -7.75 4.97 21.17
C GLY A 127 -7.45 5.60 19.80
N MET A 128 -6.19 5.69 19.40
CA MET A 128 -5.79 6.19 18.07
C MET A 128 -5.81 5.10 16.99
N PHE A 129 -6.03 3.85 17.38
CA PHE A 129 -6.19 2.70 16.49
C PHE A 129 -7.67 2.29 16.53
N ASP A 130 -8.37 2.61 15.45
CA ASP A 130 -9.78 2.28 15.28
C ASP A 130 -9.97 0.78 14.99
N GLU A 131 -9.04 0.18 14.25
CA GLU A 131 -9.09 -1.24 13.89
C GLU A 131 -8.79 -2.19 15.06
N THR A 132 -9.41 -3.37 14.99
CA THR A 132 -9.16 -4.50 15.90
C THR A 132 -8.34 -5.61 15.24
N TRP A 133 -7.95 -5.43 13.98
CA TRP A 133 -7.17 -6.39 13.19
C TRP A 133 -5.79 -5.82 12.87
N ARG A 134 -4.89 -6.68 12.39
CA ARG A 134 -3.52 -6.30 12.02
C ARG A 134 -3.54 -5.42 10.77
N ARG A 135 -3.20 -4.13 10.91
CA ARG A 135 -3.14 -3.14 9.83
C ARG A 135 -1.80 -2.40 9.84
N PHE A 136 -1.10 -2.43 8.72
CA PHE A 136 0.16 -1.70 8.51
C PHE A 136 0.02 -0.68 7.39
N VAL A 137 0.41 0.56 7.65
CA VAL A 137 0.41 1.63 6.64
C VAL A 137 1.85 1.87 6.15
N ILE A 138 2.04 1.82 4.84
CA ILE A 138 3.29 2.10 4.16
C ILE A 138 3.15 3.43 3.43
N LYS A 139 3.87 4.44 3.92
CA LYS A 139 3.90 5.76 3.28
C LYS A 139 4.96 5.77 2.19
N MET A 140 4.56 5.96 0.94
CA MET A 140 5.49 6.04 -0.19
C MET A 140 5.05 7.10 -1.20
N ALA A 141 5.98 7.92 -1.67
CA ALA A 141 5.74 8.90 -2.72
C ALA A 141 5.11 8.27 -3.98
N THR A 142 4.16 8.96 -4.62
CA THR A 142 3.53 8.48 -5.86
C THR A 142 4.58 8.30 -6.96
N GLY A 143 4.60 7.14 -7.60
CA GLY A 143 5.60 6.79 -8.61
C GLY A 143 6.84 6.06 -8.07
N SER A 144 6.98 5.88 -6.75
CA SER A 144 8.10 5.14 -6.14
C SER A 144 7.96 3.61 -6.15
N GLY A 145 6.93 3.08 -6.83
CA GLY A 145 6.73 1.63 -6.98
C GLY A 145 5.87 0.96 -5.91
N LYS A 146 4.76 1.60 -5.48
CA LYS A 146 3.76 1.04 -4.55
C LYS A 146 3.30 -0.37 -4.97
N THR A 147 3.02 -0.56 -6.27
CA THR A 147 2.60 -1.84 -6.84
C THR A 147 3.64 -2.95 -6.63
N LYS A 148 4.94 -2.64 -6.67
CA LYS A 148 6.02 -3.62 -6.42
C LYS A 148 6.02 -4.08 -4.96
N VAL A 149 5.80 -3.16 -4.00
CA VAL A 149 5.67 -3.55 -2.59
C VAL A 149 4.44 -4.43 -2.37
N MET A 150 3.32 -4.11 -3.03
CA MET A 150 2.11 -4.93 -2.97
C MET A 150 2.33 -6.34 -3.55
N SER A 151 2.99 -6.47 -4.70
CA SER A 151 3.26 -7.79 -5.31
C SER A 151 4.21 -8.63 -4.45
N LEU A 152 5.27 -8.03 -3.91
CA LEU A 152 6.19 -8.71 -2.99
C LEU A 152 5.48 -9.17 -1.71
N THR A 153 4.65 -8.31 -1.12
CA THR A 153 3.88 -8.64 0.09
C THR A 153 2.88 -9.76 -0.18
N LEU A 154 2.22 -9.74 -1.34
CA LEU A 154 1.29 -10.78 -1.76
C LEU A 154 2.00 -12.13 -1.92
N ALA A 155 3.12 -12.15 -2.64
CA ALA A 155 3.93 -13.36 -2.83
C ALA A 155 4.45 -13.90 -1.49
N TRP A 156 4.94 -13.01 -0.62
CA TRP A 156 5.33 -13.36 0.74
C TRP A 156 4.19 -14.03 1.51
N SER A 157 3.01 -13.41 1.57
CA SER A 157 1.86 -13.97 2.28
C SER A 157 1.44 -15.34 1.74
N PHE A 158 1.42 -15.50 0.41
CA PHE A 158 1.08 -16.75 -0.24
C PHE A 158 2.02 -17.88 0.18
N PHE A 159 3.33 -17.67 0.01
CA PHE A 159 4.32 -18.71 0.31
C PHE A 159 4.49 -18.95 1.80
N HIS A 160 4.39 -17.90 2.63
CA HIS A 160 4.45 -18.07 4.08
C HIS A 160 3.30 -18.96 4.55
N LYS A 161 2.08 -18.74 4.04
CA LYS A 161 0.94 -19.62 4.33
C LYS A 161 1.07 -21.02 3.73
N LEU A 162 1.72 -21.15 2.58
CA LEU A 162 1.89 -22.44 1.92
C LEU A 162 2.93 -23.33 2.63
N TYR A 163 4.05 -22.76 3.05
CA TYR A 163 5.21 -23.51 3.51
C TYR A 163 5.42 -23.51 5.03
N GLU A 164 4.87 -22.52 5.75
CA GLU A 164 4.96 -22.47 7.21
C GLU A 164 3.66 -22.99 7.85
N PRO A 165 3.68 -24.13 8.58
CA PRO A 165 2.47 -24.78 9.10
C PRO A 165 1.61 -23.89 10.02
N ASP A 166 2.26 -23.04 10.83
CA ASP A 166 1.61 -22.19 11.83
C ASP A 166 1.30 -20.78 11.31
N SER A 167 1.45 -20.55 10.00
CA SER A 167 1.19 -19.25 9.39
C SER A 167 -0.28 -18.84 9.52
N GLU A 168 -0.50 -17.67 10.13
CA GLU A 168 -1.79 -16.96 10.15
C GLU A 168 -2.03 -16.13 8.87
N LEU A 169 -1.13 -16.17 7.88
CA LEU A 169 -1.27 -15.43 6.62
C LEU A 169 -2.28 -16.07 5.65
N SER A 170 -2.44 -15.48 4.46
CA SER A 170 -3.48 -15.84 3.49
C SER A 170 -2.92 -16.14 2.11
N ARG A 171 -3.60 -17.03 1.36
CA ARG A 171 -3.41 -17.24 -0.09
C ARG A 171 -4.55 -16.66 -0.93
N ASN A 172 -5.51 -15.99 -0.30
CA ASN A 172 -6.49 -15.14 -1.00
C ASN A 172 -6.29 -13.67 -0.64
N PHE A 173 -6.47 -12.82 -1.64
CA PHE A 173 -6.11 -11.42 -1.58
C PHE A 173 -7.24 -10.55 -2.10
N LEU A 174 -7.60 -9.52 -1.34
CA LEU A 174 -8.48 -8.45 -1.78
C LEU A 174 -7.64 -7.20 -2.03
N VAL A 175 -7.49 -6.84 -3.30
CA VAL A 175 -6.80 -5.62 -3.73
C VAL A 175 -7.85 -4.55 -4.02
N ILE A 176 -7.86 -3.49 -3.22
CA ILE A 176 -8.84 -2.41 -3.33
C ILE A 176 -8.19 -1.13 -3.82
N THR A 177 -8.83 -0.49 -4.79
CA THR A 177 -8.47 0.83 -5.31
C THR A 177 -9.60 1.84 -5.09
N PRO A 178 -9.29 3.15 -5.00
CA PRO A 178 -10.32 4.16 -4.75
C PRO A 178 -11.20 4.44 -5.96
N ASN A 179 -10.66 4.32 -7.18
CA ASN A 179 -11.33 4.70 -8.41
C ASN A 179 -10.92 3.80 -9.58
N ILE A 180 -11.69 3.86 -10.65
CA ILE A 180 -11.53 2.99 -11.83
C ILE A 180 -10.19 3.27 -12.55
N ILE A 181 -9.67 4.50 -12.52
CA ILE A 181 -8.39 4.83 -13.16
C ILE A 181 -7.23 4.10 -12.48
N VAL A 182 -7.21 4.13 -11.14
CA VAL A 182 -6.21 3.38 -10.35
C VAL A 182 -6.43 1.87 -10.51
N LEU A 183 -7.70 1.42 -10.53
CA LEU A 183 -8.04 0.02 -10.78
C LEU A 183 -7.44 -0.49 -12.09
N ASP A 184 -7.64 0.22 -13.19
CA ASP A 184 -7.18 -0.19 -14.51
C ASP A 184 -5.65 -0.19 -14.60
N ARG A 185 -4.96 0.73 -13.91
CA ARG A 185 -3.49 0.72 -13.77
C ARG A 185 -3.00 -0.55 -13.06
N ILE A 186 -3.56 -0.86 -11.90
CA ILE A 186 -3.17 -2.08 -11.16
C ILE A 186 -3.56 -3.33 -11.95
N TYR A 187 -4.71 -3.33 -12.62
CA TYR A 187 -5.13 -4.44 -13.46
C TYR A 187 -4.12 -4.70 -14.58
N HIS A 188 -3.65 -3.65 -15.25
CA HIS A 188 -2.62 -3.77 -16.29
C HIS A 188 -1.35 -4.44 -15.75
N ASP A 189 -0.89 -4.07 -14.55
CA ASP A 189 0.31 -4.66 -13.92
C ASP A 189 0.08 -6.13 -13.52
N PHE A 190 -1.12 -6.45 -13.03
CA PHE A 190 -1.46 -7.79 -12.51
C PHE A 190 -2.01 -8.75 -13.58
N GLN A 191 -2.41 -8.25 -14.75
CA GLN A 191 -3.07 -9.06 -15.78
C GLN A 191 -2.16 -10.20 -16.23
N GLY A 192 -2.66 -11.43 -16.15
CA GLY A 192 -1.85 -12.63 -16.45
C GLY A 192 -0.70 -12.84 -15.47
N LEU A 193 -0.77 -12.26 -14.27
CA LEU A 193 0.25 -12.29 -13.23
C LEU A 193 1.62 -11.75 -13.67
N ARG A 194 1.66 -10.91 -14.72
CA ARG A 194 2.90 -10.41 -15.34
C ARG A 194 3.90 -9.84 -14.33
N ILE A 195 3.46 -8.97 -13.43
CA ILE A 195 4.33 -8.39 -12.40
C ILE A 195 5.05 -9.45 -11.54
N PHE A 196 4.49 -10.65 -11.36
CA PHE A 196 5.12 -11.71 -10.57
C PHE A 196 6.22 -12.47 -11.35
N PHE A 197 6.16 -12.45 -12.68
CA PHE A 197 7.09 -13.19 -13.55
C PHE A 197 8.09 -12.29 -14.29
N GLU A 198 7.74 -11.03 -14.55
CA GLU A 198 8.61 -10.05 -15.21
C GLU A 198 9.61 -9.43 -14.22
N ASP A 199 9.14 -9.09 -13.01
CA ASP A 199 10.02 -8.75 -11.90
C ASP A 199 10.49 -10.03 -11.19
N PRO A 200 11.63 -10.03 -10.48
CA PRO A 200 12.12 -11.20 -9.73
C PRO A 200 11.33 -11.43 -8.42
N VAL A 201 10.00 -11.35 -8.47
CA VAL A 201 9.13 -11.59 -7.31
C VAL A 201 9.14 -13.07 -6.92
N LEU A 202 9.16 -13.97 -7.90
CA LEU A 202 9.17 -15.42 -7.67
C LEU A 202 10.59 -15.98 -7.82
N PRO A 203 11.12 -16.67 -6.78
CA PRO A 203 12.35 -17.43 -6.93
C PRO A 203 12.24 -18.53 -8.00
N ASP A 204 13.38 -18.99 -8.50
CA ASP A 204 13.43 -20.15 -9.38
C ASP A 204 13.08 -21.44 -8.62
N ASN A 205 12.50 -22.42 -9.30
CA ASN A 205 12.26 -23.75 -8.71
C ASN A 205 13.61 -24.38 -8.31
N GLY A 206 13.66 -24.92 -7.10
CA GLY A 206 14.88 -25.47 -6.48
C GLY A 206 15.63 -24.48 -5.59
N PHE A 207 15.33 -23.18 -5.65
CA PHE A 207 15.88 -22.21 -4.69
C PHE A 207 15.45 -22.59 -3.27
N ASP A 208 16.42 -22.79 -2.37
CA ASP A 208 16.23 -23.34 -1.01
C ASP A 208 15.34 -24.61 -0.95
N GLY A 209 15.38 -25.42 -2.02
CA GLY A 209 14.70 -26.73 -2.06
C GLY A 209 13.19 -26.68 -2.26
N ARG A 210 12.63 -25.55 -2.72
CA ARG A 210 11.18 -25.36 -2.93
C ARG A 210 10.83 -25.10 -4.41
N ASN A 211 9.60 -25.40 -4.80
CA ASN A 211 9.12 -25.25 -6.18
C ASN A 211 8.32 -23.95 -6.35
N TRP A 212 8.95 -22.81 -6.08
CA TRP A 212 8.30 -21.51 -5.98
C TRP A 212 7.40 -21.14 -7.17
N ARG A 213 7.87 -21.31 -8.42
CA ARG A 213 7.08 -20.95 -9.60
C ARG A 213 5.94 -21.92 -9.88
N ASP A 214 6.18 -23.21 -9.65
CA ASP A 214 5.16 -24.24 -9.91
C ASP A 214 4.05 -24.16 -8.86
N ASP A 215 4.41 -23.89 -7.61
CA ASP A 215 3.49 -23.76 -6.49
C ASP A 215 2.67 -22.46 -6.54
N PHE A 216 3.14 -21.45 -7.27
CA PHE A 216 2.48 -20.14 -7.39
C PHE A 216 1.29 -20.17 -8.36
N GLN A 217 0.19 -20.77 -7.92
CA GLN A 217 -1.05 -20.88 -8.67
C GLN A 217 -2.08 -19.86 -8.15
N LEU A 218 -2.17 -18.72 -8.82
CA LEU A 218 -3.13 -17.66 -8.51
C LEU A 218 -4.04 -17.35 -9.70
N THR A 219 -5.29 -16.99 -9.40
CA THR A 219 -6.25 -16.49 -10.39
C THR A 219 -6.64 -15.05 -10.04
N LEU A 220 -6.50 -14.15 -11.01
CA LEU A 220 -6.94 -12.76 -10.90
C LEU A 220 -8.41 -12.63 -11.32
N HIS A 221 -9.24 -12.11 -10.43
CA HIS A 221 -10.65 -11.79 -10.66
C HIS A 221 -10.82 -10.27 -10.67
N LYS A 222 -11.38 -9.71 -11.74
CA LYS A 222 -11.63 -8.26 -11.86
C LYS A 222 -13.09 -7.95 -11.58
N GLN A 223 -13.36 -7.15 -10.55
CA GLN A 223 -14.70 -6.66 -10.22
C GLN A 223 -15.79 -7.76 -10.18
N ASP A 224 -16.71 -7.76 -11.15
CA ASP A 224 -17.87 -8.66 -11.24
C ASP A 224 -17.52 -9.96 -12.02
N GLU A 225 -16.35 -10.03 -12.68
CA GLU A 225 -15.86 -11.20 -13.41
C GLU A 225 -15.19 -12.20 -12.46
N VAL A 226 -15.96 -12.67 -11.49
CA VAL A 226 -15.47 -13.55 -10.43
C VAL A 226 -15.91 -14.98 -10.70
N HIS A 227 -14.94 -15.86 -10.93
CA HIS A 227 -15.16 -17.29 -11.07
C HIS A 227 -14.28 -18.05 -10.08
N VAL A 228 -14.67 -18.03 -8.79
CA VAL A 228 -13.94 -18.78 -7.77
C VAL A 228 -14.12 -20.28 -8.01
N THR A 229 -13.09 -20.90 -8.56
CA THR A 229 -13.03 -22.35 -8.81
C THR A 229 -12.20 -23.09 -7.77
N GLN A 230 -11.38 -22.36 -7.01
CA GLN A 230 -10.49 -22.90 -5.99
C GLN A 230 -10.69 -22.16 -4.65
N PRO A 231 -10.63 -22.85 -3.50
CA PRO A 231 -10.82 -22.23 -2.19
C PRO A 231 -9.68 -21.27 -1.81
N THR A 232 -8.51 -21.45 -2.42
CA THR A 232 -7.30 -20.65 -2.21
C THR A 232 -6.72 -20.24 -3.55
N GLY A 233 -5.85 -19.25 -3.54
CA GLY A 233 -5.17 -18.83 -4.76
C GLY A 233 -5.97 -17.81 -5.57
N ASN A 234 -6.66 -16.88 -4.91
CA ASN A 234 -7.49 -15.88 -5.58
C ASN A 234 -7.00 -14.46 -5.29
N ILE A 235 -6.88 -13.63 -6.34
CA ILE A 235 -6.67 -12.18 -6.22
C ILE A 235 -7.94 -11.48 -6.70
N PHE A 236 -8.68 -10.86 -5.80
CA PHE A 236 -9.84 -10.04 -6.11
C PHE A 236 -9.41 -8.59 -6.27
N LEU A 237 -9.36 -8.10 -7.50
CA LEU A 237 -9.02 -6.72 -7.80
C LEU A 237 -10.31 -5.92 -8.05
N THR A 238 -10.55 -4.92 -7.21
CA THR A 238 -11.82 -4.19 -7.23
C THR A 238 -11.68 -2.74 -6.79
N ASN A 239 -12.64 -1.92 -7.20
CA ASN A 239 -12.78 -0.58 -6.66
C ASN A 239 -13.64 -0.60 -5.41
N ILE A 240 -13.42 0.37 -4.52
CA ILE A 240 -14.04 0.35 -3.20
C ILE A 240 -15.57 0.28 -3.22
N HIS A 241 -16.22 0.96 -4.16
CA HIS A 241 -17.69 0.99 -4.28
C HIS A 241 -18.33 -0.38 -4.50
N ARG A 242 -17.57 -1.40 -4.91
CA ARG A 242 -18.04 -2.78 -5.11
C ARG A 242 -17.84 -3.69 -3.91
N VAL A 243 -17.03 -3.26 -2.93
CA VAL A 243 -16.80 -4.00 -1.68
C VAL A 243 -17.88 -3.69 -0.65
N TYR A 244 -18.48 -2.51 -0.76
CA TYR A 244 -19.60 -2.06 0.06
C TYR A 244 -20.74 -3.07 -0.03
N SER A 245 -21.25 -3.50 1.13
CA SER A 245 -22.53 -4.22 1.16
C SER A 245 -23.59 -3.28 0.63
N GLY A 246 -24.65 -3.81 0.00
CA GLY A 246 -25.74 -2.99 -0.50
C GLY A 246 -26.29 -1.99 0.53
N ASP A 247 -26.22 -2.31 1.83
CA ASP A 247 -26.70 -1.50 2.96
C ASP A 247 -25.67 -0.53 3.57
N ASP A 248 -24.40 -0.56 3.13
CA ASP A 248 -23.29 0.20 3.75
C ASP A 248 -23.15 1.65 3.26
N ILE A 249 -23.98 2.09 2.31
CA ILE A 249 -24.06 3.49 1.90
C ILE A 249 -25.32 4.08 2.54
N PRO A 250 -25.26 4.60 3.77
CA PRO A 250 -26.34 5.42 4.29
C PRO A 250 -26.43 6.65 3.39
N PRO A 251 -27.62 6.97 2.86
CA PRO A 251 -27.78 8.16 2.04
C PRO A 251 -27.33 9.41 2.80
N SER A 252 -26.62 10.31 2.13
CA SER A 252 -26.12 11.56 2.70
C SER A 252 -26.77 12.77 2.00
N PRO A 253 -27.06 13.87 2.73
CA PRO A 253 -27.45 15.12 2.10
C PRO A 253 -26.34 15.74 1.23
N ASP A 254 -25.09 15.29 1.40
CA ASP A 254 -23.92 15.74 0.64
C ASP A 254 -23.62 14.86 -0.58
N ASP A 255 -24.46 13.86 -0.89
CA ASP A 255 -24.30 13.01 -2.07
C ASP A 255 -24.55 13.81 -3.36
N ASP A 256 -23.73 13.59 -4.40
CA ASP A 256 -23.93 14.18 -5.75
C ASP A 256 -25.35 13.94 -6.29
N ASN A 257 -25.97 12.83 -5.84
CA ASN A 257 -27.37 12.51 -6.07
C ASN A 257 -28.09 12.23 -4.74
N THR A 258 -28.72 13.25 -4.18
CA THR A 258 -29.47 13.16 -2.91
C THR A 258 -30.81 12.43 -3.02
N MET A 259 -31.16 11.86 -4.17
CA MET A 259 -32.45 11.18 -4.35
C MET A 259 -32.63 10.01 -3.38
N ASP A 260 -31.60 9.22 -3.12
CA ASP A 260 -31.69 8.09 -2.20
C ASP A 260 -31.84 8.55 -0.73
N TYR A 261 -31.38 9.77 -0.40
CA TYR A 261 -31.57 10.41 0.91
C TYR A 261 -33.00 10.86 1.13
N PHE A 262 -33.65 11.41 0.11
CA PHE A 262 -35.02 11.90 0.21
C PHE A 262 -36.09 10.84 -0.09
N LEU A 263 -35.80 9.87 -0.96
CA LEU A 263 -36.81 8.93 -1.50
C LEU A 263 -36.60 7.48 -1.05
N GLY A 264 -35.48 7.18 -0.37
CA GLY A 264 -35.05 5.83 -0.07
C GLY A 264 -34.54 5.08 -1.31
N LYS A 265 -33.95 3.90 -1.10
CA LYS A 265 -33.43 3.07 -2.20
C LYS A 265 -34.53 2.76 -3.21
N ARG A 266 -34.27 3.08 -4.48
CA ARG A 266 -35.13 2.66 -5.58
C ARG A 266 -35.21 1.13 -5.63
N PRO A 267 -36.40 0.52 -5.76
CA PRO A 267 -36.51 -0.91 -6.01
C PRO A 267 -35.87 -1.22 -7.36
N THR A 268 -34.74 -1.91 -7.35
CA THR A 268 -34.10 -2.40 -8.57
C THR A 268 -34.94 -3.55 -9.11
N GLY A 269 -35.62 -3.32 -10.25
CA GLY A 269 -36.35 -4.37 -10.96
C GLY A 269 -35.41 -5.53 -11.29
N ALA A 270 -35.92 -6.77 -11.15
CA ALA A 270 -35.19 -7.99 -11.46
C ALA A 270 -34.82 -8.05 -12.95
N THR A 271 -33.66 -7.50 -13.31
CA THR A 271 -32.97 -7.82 -14.54
C THR A 271 -32.17 -9.09 -14.31
N THR A 272 -32.40 -10.09 -15.15
CA THR A 272 -31.76 -11.41 -15.21
C THR A 272 -30.28 -11.36 -15.61
N ASP A 273 -29.50 -10.45 -15.05
CA ASP A 273 -28.04 -10.56 -15.01
C ASP A 273 -27.70 -11.02 -13.61
N SER A 274 -27.36 -12.30 -13.45
CA SER A 274 -26.78 -12.84 -12.24
C SER A 274 -25.39 -12.22 -12.02
N LYS A 275 -25.34 -10.95 -11.62
CA LYS A 275 -24.11 -10.31 -11.18
C LYS A 275 -23.69 -11.01 -9.90
N VAL A 276 -22.59 -11.72 -9.99
CA VAL A 276 -21.93 -12.34 -8.84
C VAL A 276 -21.53 -11.21 -7.88
N ASP A 277 -22.04 -11.24 -6.66
CA ASP A 277 -21.71 -10.23 -5.65
C ASP A 277 -20.34 -10.54 -5.05
N LEU A 278 -19.32 -9.83 -5.54
CA LEU A 278 -17.95 -9.91 -5.02
C LEU A 278 -17.92 -9.70 -3.49
N GLY A 279 -18.75 -8.80 -2.97
CA GLY A 279 -18.85 -8.53 -1.55
C GLY A 279 -19.30 -9.76 -0.76
N MET A 280 -20.23 -10.55 -1.29
CA MET A 280 -20.64 -11.82 -0.67
C MET A 280 -19.54 -12.88 -0.76
N ILE A 281 -18.86 -13.00 -1.90
CA ILE A 281 -17.79 -13.98 -2.09
C ILE A 281 -16.65 -13.73 -1.10
N VAL A 282 -16.15 -12.51 -1.04
CA VAL A 282 -15.01 -12.16 -0.18
C VAL A 282 -15.33 -12.41 1.30
N ARG A 283 -16.58 -12.21 1.71
CA ARG A 283 -17.07 -12.47 3.06
C ARG A 283 -17.26 -13.95 3.39
N ASP A 284 -17.28 -14.82 2.38
CA ASP A 284 -17.42 -16.25 2.54
C ASP A 284 -16.09 -17.01 2.45
N ILE A 285 -14.98 -16.34 2.17
CA ILE A 285 -13.65 -16.94 2.16
C ILE A 285 -13.13 -17.13 3.59
N ASP A 286 -12.33 -18.18 3.82
CA ASP A 286 -11.83 -18.55 5.16
C ASP A 286 -10.48 -17.92 5.52
N GLU A 287 -9.69 -17.50 4.53
CA GLU A 287 -8.42 -16.78 4.71
C GLU A 287 -8.38 -15.58 3.77
N LEU A 288 -8.11 -14.38 4.28
CA LEU A 288 -8.04 -13.18 3.46
C LEU A 288 -6.97 -12.21 3.96
N MET A 289 -6.22 -11.66 3.00
CA MET A 289 -5.35 -10.50 3.18
C MET A 289 -5.88 -9.33 2.35
N VAL A 290 -5.89 -8.12 2.90
CA VAL A 290 -6.35 -6.91 2.20
C VAL A 290 -5.15 -6.03 1.84
N LEU A 291 -5.09 -5.59 0.59
CA LEU A 291 -4.09 -4.68 0.07
C LEU A 291 -4.81 -3.45 -0.51
N ASN A 292 -4.57 -2.27 0.06
CA ASN A 292 -5.21 -1.04 -0.39
C ASN A 292 -4.18 -0.12 -1.04
N ASP A 293 -4.45 0.32 -2.27
CA ASP A 293 -3.70 1.44 -2.89
C ASP A 293 -4.43 2.77 -2.67
N GLU A 294 -3.66 3.84 -2.54
CA GLU A 294 -4.15 5.18 -2.18
C GLU A 294 -5.04 5.19 -0.92
N ALA A 295 -4.61 4.43 0.10
CA ALA A 295 -5.35 4.23 1.35
C ALA A 295 -5.56 5.51 2.20
N HIS A 296 -5.13 6.70 1.74
CA HIS A 296 -5.54 7.97 2.36
C HIS A 296 -7.07 8.18 2.32
N HIS A 297 -7.78 7.44 1.48
CA HIS A 297 -9.24 7.34 1.51
C HIS A 297 -9.79 6.62 2.74
N ILE A 298 -8.98 5.91 3.55
CA ILE A 298 -9.37 5.21 4.78
C ILE A 298 -8.91 6.00 6.02
N HIS A 299 -9.35 7.25 6.12
CA HIS A 299 -8.88 8.20 7.13
C HIS A 299 -9.84 8.40 8.32
N ASP A 300 -11.01 7.77 8.30
CA ASP A 300 -12.02 7.84 9.36
C ASP A 300 -12.74 6.50 9.45
N SER A 301 -12.93 5.99 10.68
CA SER A 301 -13.57 4.71 10.96
C SER A 301 -15.05 4.68 10.58
N LYS A 302 -15.68 5.82 10.34
CA LYS A 302 -17.06 5.93 9.84
C LYS A 302 -17.18 5.73 8.33
N LEU A 303 -16.08 5.75 7.59
CA LEU A 303 -16.12 5.59 6.15
C LEU A 303 -16.55 4.17 5.78
N ALA A 304 -17.36 4.06 4.74
CA ALA A 304 -17.84 2.78 4.23
C ALA A 304 -16.67 1.83 3.92
N TRP A 305 -15.51 2.34 3.49
CA TRP A 305 -14.31 1.52 3.28
C TRP A 305 -13.86 0.82 4.56
N PHE A 306 -13.65 1.59 5.63
CA PHE A 306 -13.25 1.03 6.91
C PHE A 306 -14.30 0.02 7.42
N LYS A 307 -15.59 0.39 7.32
CA LYS A 307 -16.71 -0.47 7.75
C LYS A 307 -16.83 -1.76 6.96
N SER A 308 -16.57 -1.75 5.65
CA SER A 308 -16.58 -2.97 4.86
C SER A 308 -15.43 -3.91 5.22
N ILE A 309 -14.23 -3.39 5.51
CA ILE A 309 -13.13 -4.23 6.01
C ILE A 309 -13.44 -4.77 7.41
N GLU A 310 -14.02 -3.94 8.29
CA GLU A 310 -14.47 -4.35 9.62
C GLU A 310 -15.51 -5.48 9.54
N ASP A 311 -16.49 -5.38 8.63
CA ASP A 311 -17.49 -6.44 8.43
C ASP A 311 -16.86 -7.73 7.90
N ILE A 312 -15.94 -7.65 6.93
CA ILE A 312 -15.17 -8.81 6.44
C ILE A 312 -14.40 -9.47 7.60
N HIS A 313 -13.72 -8.67 8.42
CA HIS A 313 -12.99 -9.16 9.60
C HIS A 313 -13.93 -9.86 10.60
N ASN A 314 -15.07 -9.24 10.91
CA ASN A 314 -16.06 -9.81 11.83
C ASN A 314 -16.64 -11.13 11.31
N ARG A 315 -16.86 -11.27 10.00
CA ARG A 315 -17.28 -12.54 9.39
C ARG A 315 -16.21 -13.63 9.53
N LEU A 316 -14.94 -13.29 9.32
CA LEU A 316 -13.83 -14.22 9.55
C LEU A 316 -13.76 -14.66 11.01
N LEU A 317 -13.95 -13.74 11.97
CA LEU A 317 -14.02 -14.06 13.41
C LEU A 317 -15.16 -15.05 13.72
N GLN A 318 -16.34 -14.87 13.11
CA GLN A 318 -17.47 -15.81 13.29
C GLN A 318 -17.16 -17.23 12.79
N LYS A 319 -16.26 -17.35 11.80
CA LYS A 319 -15.76 -18.62 11.27
C LYS A 319 -14.58 -19.20 12.08
N GLY A 320 -14.11 -18.49 13.11
CA GLY A 320 -12.95 -18.88 13.92
C GLY A 320 -11.59 -18.49 13.33
N GLY A 321 -11.59 -17.71 12.25
CA GLY A 321 -10.39 -17.10 11.67
C GLY A 321 -10.25 -15.63 12.07
N ALA A 322 -9.38 -14.90 11.36
CA ALA A 322 -9.26 -13.45 11.46
C ALA A 322 -8.75 -12.91 10.12
N LEU A 323 -8.83 -11.58 9.94
CA LEU A 323 -8.18 -10.96 8.79
C LEU A 323 -6.66 -11.12 8.97
N ALA A 324 -6.00 -11.76 8.01
CA ALA A 324 -4.60 -12.14 8.14
C ALA A 324 -3.69 -10.92 8.32
N LEU A 325 -3.88 -9.94 7.44
CA LEU A 325 -3.15 -8.68 7.43
C LEU A 325 -3.88 -7.70 6.48
N GLN A 326 -3.92 -6.43 6.86
CA GLN A 326 -4.21 -5.32 5.97
C GLN A 326 -2.93 -4.52 5.73
N VAL A 327 -2.55 -4.31 4.47
CA VAL A 327 -1.48 -3.38 4.09
C VAL A 327 -2.04 -2.24 3.26
N ASP A 328 -1.81 -1.04 3.76
CA ASP A 328 -2.27 0.21 3.17
C ASP A 328 -1.08 0.95 2.57
N VAL A 329 -1.03 1.09 1.25
CA VAL A 329 0.03 1.85 0.58
C VAL A 329 -0.52 3.21 0.15
N THR A 330 0.11 4.30 0.58
CA THR A 330 -0.38 5.65 0.29
C THR A 330 0.74 6.69 0.32
N ALA A 331 0.58 7.78 -0.43
CA ALA A 331 1.54 8.90 -0.38
C ALA A 331 1.23 9.87 0.77
N THR A 332 -0.01 9.87 1.27
CA THR A 332 -0.54 10.90 2.17
C THR A 332 -1.39 10.29 3.29
N PRO A 333 -0.80 9.50 4.22
CA PRO A 333 -1.54 8.85 5.30
C PRO A 333 -1.93 9.87 6.39
N LYS A 334 -2.89 10.75 6.10
CA LYS A 334 -3.34 11.80 7.01
C LYS A 334 -4.83 11.72 7.24
N HIS A 335 -5.23 11.91 8.50
CA HIS A 335 -6.61 12.18 8.88
C HIS A 335 -7.06 13.55 8.36
N ASN A 336 -8.38 13.79 8.29
CA ASN A 336 -8.94 15.11 7.92
C ASN A 336 -8.45 16.26 8.83
N LYS A 337 -8.06 15.93 10.07
CA LYS A 337 -7.49 16.88 11.04
C LYS A 337 -5.98 17.13 10.82
N GLY A 338 -5.38 16.51 9.80
CA GLY A 338 -3.97 16.67 9.42
C GLY A 338 -2.98 15.74 10.11
N ALA A 339 -3.39 15.04 11.18
CA ALA A 339 -2.57 14.06 11.88
C ALA A 339 -2.25 12.86 11.00
N ILE A 340 -1.03 12.33 11.09
CA ILE A 340 -0.60 11.15 10.34
C ILE A 340 -1.23 9.88 10.95
N PHE A 341 -1.55 8.89 10.13
CA PHE A 341 -2.02 7.58 10.59
C PHE A 341 -0.97 6.95 11.50
N VAL A 342 -1.36 6.64 12.73
CA VAL A 342 -0.47 6.08 13.75
C VAL A 342 0.06 4.70 13.33
N GLN A 343 -0.70 3.97 12.52
CA GLN A 343 -0.38 2.68 11.93
C GLN A 343 0.75 2.73 10.89
N THR A 344 1.32 3.90 10.60
CA THR A 344 2.39 4.04 9.59
C THR A 344 3.68 3.41 10.13
N VAL A 345 4.11 2.34 9.47
CA VAL A 345 5.27 1.54 9.88
C VAL A 345 6.52 1.81 9.05
N SER A 346 6.34 2.31 7.82
CA SER A 346 7.43 2.70 6.93
C SER A 346 7.09 4.02 6.24
N ASP A 347 8.11 4.84 5.99
CA ASP A 347 7.97 6.17 5.38
C ASP A 347 9.04 6.39 4.31
N TYR A 348 8.61 6.74 3.11
CA TYR A 348 9.46 7.25 2.04
C TYR A 348 8.83 8.55 1.48
N PRO A 349 9.24 9.71 2.02
CA PRO A 349 8.62 10.99 1.70
C PRO A 349 8.99 11.49 0.30
N LEU A 350 8.13 12.36 -0.25
CA LEU A 350 8.33 12.93 -1.59
C LEU A 350 9.68 13.65 -1.75
N VAL A 351 10.19 14.27 -0.69
CA VAL A 351 11.47 15.00 -0.74
C VAL A 351 12.64 14.06 -0.98
N GLU A 352 12.68 12.91 -0.30
CA GLU A 352 13.68 11.86 -0.55
C GLU A 352 13.54 11.31 -1.97
N ALA A 353 12.30 11.02 -2.40
CA ALA A 353 12.02 10.50 -3.73
C ALA A 353 12.45 11.44 -4.88
N ILE A 354 12.28 12.75 -4.71
CA ILE A 354 12.77 13.75 -5.68
C ILE A 354 14.30 13.76 -5.66
N SER A 355 14.92 13.84 -4.47
CA SER A 355 16.38 13.89 -4.33
C SER A 355 17.09 12.69 -4.98
N GLN A 356 16.50 11.50 -4.90
CA GLN A 356 17.06 10.28 -5.47
C GLN A 356 16.66 10.02 -6.93
N ASN A 357 16.04 11.01 -7.60
CA ASN A 357 15.54 10.91 -8.98
C ASN A 357 14.56 9.74 -9.20
N VAL A 358 13.87 9.27 -8.15
CA VAL A 358 12.85 8.21 -8.25
C VAL A 358 11.57 8.73 -8.89
N VAL A 359 11.24 9.99 -8.60
CA VAL A 359 10.07 10.67 -9.16
C VAL A 359 10.49 11.90 -9.94
N LYS A 360 9.60 12.36 -10.83
CA LYS A 360 9.84 13.58 -11.62
C LYS A 360 10.00 14.79 -10.72
N HIS A 361 10.90 15.68 -11.12
CA HIS A 361 11.11 16.96 -10.46
C HIS A 361 10.02 17.95 -10.89
N PRO A 362 9.16 18.43 -9.97
CA PRO A 362 8.26 19.51 -10.30
C PRO A 362 9.08 20.78 -10.52
N VAL A 363 9.04 21.32 -11.73
CA VAL A 363 9.71 22.59 -12.06
C VAL A 363 8.69 23.71 -11.92
N LEU A 364 8.92 24.63 -10.99
CA LEU A 364 8.19 25.89 -10.95
C LEU A 364 8.82 26.85 -11.96
N PRO A 365 8.02 27.54 -12.79
CA PRO A 365 8.57 28.55 -13.68
C PRO A 365 9.26 29.65 -12.87
N ASP A 366 10.34 30.19 -13.44
CA ASP A 366 11.05 31.30 -12.82
C ASP A 366 10.13 32.53 -12.66
N VAL A 367 10.58 33.48 -11.83
CA VAL A 367 9.79 34.70 -11.55
C VAL A 367 9.45 35.45 -12.83
N ALA A 368 10.38 35.49 -13.81
CA ALA A 368 10.19 36.18 -15.07
C ALA A 368 9.11 35.53 -15.95
N SER A 369 9.04 34.21 -15.97
CA SER A 369 8.03 33.44 -16.72
C SER A 369 6.67 33.53 -16.04
N ARG A 370 6.62 33.46 -14.70
CA ARG A 370 5.38 33.68 -13.95
C ARG A 370 4.82 35.10 -14.12
N ALA A 371 5.69 36.10 -14.26
CA ALA A 371 5.28 37.48 -14.52
C ALA A 371 4.64 37.70 -15.91
N LYS A 372 4.81 36.77 -16.85
CA LYS A 372 4.16 36.81 -18.17
C LYS A 372 2.75 36.24 -18.15
N LEU A 373 2.34 35.57 -17.07
CA LEU A 373 1.01 34.97 -16.95
C LEU A 373 0.00 36.06 -16.62
N SER A 374 -1.09 36.12 -17.39
CA SER A 374 -2.11 37.14 -17.22
C SER A 374 -3.51 36.53 -17.17
N GLU A 375 -4.35 37.05 -16.27
CA GLU A 375 -5.78 36.72 -16.32
C GLU A 375 -6.43 37.52 -17.46
N ARG A 376 -7.07 36.83 -18.39
CA ARG A 376 -7.80 37.46 -19.49
C ARG A 376 -9.20 37.86 -19.02
N GLN A 377 -9.73 38.97 -19.52
CA GLN A 377 -11.13 39.30 -19.24
C GLN A 377 -12.06 38.42 -20.07
N SER A 378 -12.53 37.32 -19.47
CA SER A 378 -13.60 36.47 -19.99
C SER A 378 -14.49 35.99 -18.85
N ALA A 379 -15.78 35.79 -19.15
CA ALA A 379 -16.73 35.14 -18.26
C ALA A 379 -16.52 33.62 -18.19
N LYS A 380 -15.80 33.04 -19.16
CA LYS A 380 -15.46 31.61 -19.17
C LYS A 380 -14.13 31.38 -18.49
N TYR A 381 -14.12 30.52 -17.47
CA TYR A 381 -12.93 30.21 -16.67
C TYR A 381 -11.75 29.69 -17.49
N THR A 382 -12.01 28.87 -18.52
CA THR A 382 -10.95 28.32 -19.40
C THR A 382 -10.25 29.40 -20.24
N GLU A 383 -10.99 30.44 -20.64
CA GLU A 383 -10.45 31.58 -21.38
C GLU A 383 -9.79 32.60 -20.44
N LYS A 384 -10.34 32.76 -19.25
CA LYS A 384 -9.79 33.67 -18.22
C LYS A 384 -8.41 33.23 -17.74
N TYR A 385 -8.21 31.93 -17.54
CA TYR A 385 -6.96 31.37 -17.01
C TYR A 385 -6.14 30.63 -18.08
N THR A 386 -6.35 30.91 -19.37
CA THR A 386 -5.67 30.20 -20.47
C THR A 386 -4.15 30.14 -20.29
N ASP A 387 -3.50 31.27 -20.01
CA ASP A 387 -2.04 31.32 -19.83
C ASP A 387 -1.55 30.38 -18.71
N TYR A 388 -2.37 30.14 -17.69
CA TYR A 388 -2.06 29.26 -16.56
C TYR A 388 -2.39 27.80 -16.83
N ILE A 389 -3.42 27.53 -17.63
CA ILE A 389 -3.83 26.18 -18.04
C ILE A 389 -2.83 25.61 -19.06
N ASP A 390 -2.39 26.44 -19.99
CA ASP A 390 -1.41 26.07 -21.02
C ASP A 390 0.01 26.02 -20.46
N LEU A 391 0.21 26.44 -19.21
CA LEU A 391 1.50 26.40 -18.53
C LEU A 391 1.96 24.95 -18.35
N GLY A 392 2.94 24.53 -19.16
CA GLY A 392 3.50 23.18 -19.12
C GLY A 392 2.90 22.20 -20.13
N VAL A 393 2.01 22.66 -21.01
CA VAL A 393 1.62 21.93 -22.22
C VAL A 393 2.62 22.31 -23.32
N ILE A 394 3.43 21.34 -23.78
CA ILE A 394 4.38 21.51 -24.90
C ILE A 394 3.72 21.07 -26.20
#